data_AF-A0A7T1F981-F1
#
_entry.id   AF-A0A7T1F981-F1
#
_cell.length_a   1.000
_cell.length_b   1.000
_cell.length_c   1.000
_cell.angle_alpha   90.00
_cell.angle_beta   90.00
_cell.angle_gamma   90.00
#
_symmetry.space_group_name_H-M   'P 1'
#
loop_
_entity.id
_entity.type
_entity.pdbx_description
1 polymer ?
#
loop_
_entity_poly.entity_id
_entity_poly.type
_entity_poly.pdbx_seq_one_letter_code
_entity_poly.pdbx_strand_id
1 'polypeptide(L)'
;MINIISAIGSMGTFIMAIFYFVSVSVQLYQMKISFIPALGFNQILLEKDKNKKLNLKNMIMNSNEHEDHLKLYNLGGGAAKKITIEILLGENKVIQTKYVSMLPSKEGYMLPLNKKVFDELDKTIQNNGYESDLNIKLTYYHNVSRKQHEVLLRGNIDSFNTYENKSIYELQFIQVN
;
A
#
# COMPACT_ATOMS: atom_id res chain seq x y z
N MET A 1 -38.66 -52.79 -9.83
CA MET A 1 -37.98 -52.53 -8.54
C MET A 1 -36.56 -51.95 -8.67
N ILE A 2 -36.10 -51.58 -9.89
CA ILE A 2 -34.74 -51.06 -10.17
C ILE A 2 -34.67 -49.52 -10.14
N ASN A 3 -35.82 -48.82 -10.22
CA ASN A 3 -35.85 -47.36 -10.31
C ASN A 3 -35.47 -46.60 -9.03
N ILE A 4 -35.82 -47.11 -7.84
CA ILE A 4 -35.58 -46.37 -6.58
C ILE A 4 -34.10 -46.40 -6.19
N ILE A 5 -33.45 -47.57 -6.32
CA ILE A 5 -32.02 -47.72 -6.02
C ILE A 5 -31.16 -46.95 -7.02
N SER A 6 -31.50 -47.00 -8.32
CA SER A 6 -30.84 -46.19 -9.34
C SER A 6 -31.04 -44.68 -9.12
N ALA A 7 -32.25 -44.27 -8.68
CA ALA A 7 -32.53 -42.87 -8.35
C ALA A 7 -31.73 -42.39 -7.13
N ILE A 8 -31.57 -43.23 -6.10
CA ILE A 8 -30.73 -42.92 -4.92
C ILE A 8 -29.26 -42.78 -5.33
N GLY A 9 -28.75 -43.67 -6.19
CA GLY A 9 -27.39 -43.57 -6.74
C GLY A 9 -27.18 -42.27 -7.54
N SER A 10 -28.13 -41.93 -8.41
CA SER A 10 -28.10 -40.67 -9.17
C SER A 10 -28.16 -39.42 -8.28
N MET A 11 -28.94 -39.46 -7.20
CA MET A 11 -29.04 -38.37 -6.23
C MET A 11 -27.72 -38.19 -5.46
N GLY A 12 -27.06 -39.29 -5.09
CA GLY A 12 -25.72 -39.27 -4.50
C GLY A 12 -24.68 -38.65 -5.43
N THR A 13 -24.66 -39.03 -6.71
CA THR A 13 -23.78 -38.43 -7.72
C THR A 13 -24.05 -36.93 -7.90
N PHE A 14 -25.33 -36.52 -7.91
CA PHE A 14 -25.70 -35.11 -8.04
C PHE A 14 -25.23 -34.27 -6.84
N ILE A 15 -25.41 -34.77 -5.61
CA ILE A 15 -24.93 -34.11 -4.40
C ILE A 15 -23.39 -33.99 -4.42
N MET A 16 -22.69 -35.05 -4.82
CA MET A 16 -21.23 -35.02 -4.97
C MET A 16 -20.77 -33.99 -6.01
N ALA A 17 -21.50 -33.86 -7.12
CA ALA A 17 -21.21 -32.85 -8.14
C ALA A 17 -21.37 -31.41 -7.60
N ILE A 18 -22.38 -31.15 -6.76
CA ILE A 18 -22.56 -29.86 -6.08
C ILE A 18 -21.37 -29.57 -5.15
N PHE A 19 -20.96 -30.53 -4.32
CA PHE A 19 -19.81 -30.35 -3.43
C PHE A 19 -18.52 -30.08 -4.21
N TYR A 20 -18.31 -30.79 -5.32
CA TYR A 20 -17.19 -30.54 -6.22
C TYR A 20 -17.23 -29.12 -6.80
N PHE A 21 -18.40 -28.69 -7.28
CA PHE A 21 -18.58 -27.35 -7.84
C PHE A 21 -18.29 -26.25 -6.81
N VAL A 22 -18.81 -26.38 -5.58
CA VAL A 22 -18.53 -25.44 -4.50
C VAL A 22 -17.04 -25.43 -4.15
N SER A 23 -16.42 -26.60 -4.04
CA SER A 23 -14.98 -26.72 -3.73
C SER A 23 -14.10 -26.02 -4.77
N VAL A 24 -14.34 -26.30 -6.06
CA VAL A 24 -13.61 -25.66 -7.16
C VAL A 24 -13.87 -24.16 -7.19
N SER A 25 -15.12 -23.72 -6.96
CA SER A 25 -15.46 -22.30 -6.92
C SER A 25 -14.69 -21.56 -5.82
N VAL A 26 -14.59 -22.16 -4.63
CA VAL A 26 -13.80 -21.61 -3.51
C VAL A 26 -12.32 -21.55 -3.86
N GLN A 27 -11.76 -22.60 -4.47
CA GLN A 27 -10.35 -22.62 -4.89
C GLN A 27 -10.04 -21.52 -5.91
N LEU A 28 -10.90 -21.38 -6.93
CA LEU A 28 -10.76 -20.31 -7.94
C LEU A 28 -10.85 -18.92 -7.31
N TYR A 29 -11.74 -18.75 -6.33
CA TYR A 29 -11.86 -17.50 -5.60
C TYR A 29 -10.61 -17.17 -4.77
N GLN A 30 -10.06 -18.15 -4.03
CA GLN A 30 -8.83 -18.00 -3.27
C GLN A 30 -7.64 -17.67 -4.19
N MET A 31 -7.50 -18.40 -5.31
CA MET A 31 -6.50 -18.11 -6.32
C MET A 31 -6.62 -16.67 -6.82
N LYS A 32 -7.84 -16.20 -7.13
CA LYS A 32 -8.07 -14.83 -7.59
C LYS A 32 -7.56 -13.79 -6.57
N ILE A 33 -7.85 -13.96 -5.28
CA ILE A 33 -7.38 -13.06 -4.21
C ILE A 33 -5.85 -13.08 -4.12
N SER A 34 -5.23 -14.25 -4.26
CA SER A 34 -3.77 -14.39 -4.32
C SER A 34 -3.13 -13.66 -5.50
N PHE A 35 -3.88 -13.06 -6.43
CA PHE A 35 -3.32 -12.28 -7.52
C PHE A 35 -3.59 -10.78 -7.44
N ILE A 36 -4.34 -10.31 -6.42
CA ILE A 36 -4.65 -8.89 -6.28
C ILE A 36 -3.48 -8.20 -5.56
N PRO A 37 -2.76 -7.26 -6.21
CA PRO A 37 -1.79 -6.43 -5.53
C PRO A 37 -2.51 -5.39 -4.65
N ALA A 38 -1.86 -4.98 -3.57
CA ALA A 38 -2.34 -3.91 -2.70
C ALA A 38 -1.13 -3.07 -2.28
N LEU A 39 -1.01 -1.88 -2.87
CA LEU A 39 0.15 -1.01 -2.64
C LEU A 39 -0.13 -0.05 -1.48
N GLY A 40 0.82 0.07 -0.55
CA GLY A 40 0.69 0.94 0.61
C GLY A 40 2.02 1.20 1.30
N PHE A 41 1.99 2.09 2.28
CA PHE A 41 3.15 2.42 3.10
C PHE A 41 2.94 1.91 4.52
N ASN A 42 4.03 1.50 5.17
CA ASN A 42 3.99 1.22 6.61
C ASN A 42 4.12 2.50 7.42
N GLN A 43 4.01 2.39 8.74
CA GLN A 43 4.17 3.52 9.66
C GLN A 43 5.54 4.20 9.46
N ILE A 44 5.50 5.51 9.21
CA ILE A 44 6.66 6.36 9.01
C ILE A 44 6.73 7.35 10.16
N LEU A 45 7.90 7.45 10.79
CA LEU A 45 8.17 8.46 11.81
C LEU A 45 9.02 9.59 11.21
N LEU A 46 8.68 10.81 11.58
CA LEU A 46 9.45 12.00 11.28
C LEU A 46 10.03 12.53 12.60
N GLU A 47 11.35 12.56 12.72
CA GLU A 47 12.06 13.10 13.87
C GLU A 47 12.58 14.51 13.55
N LYS A 48 12.20 15.47 14.40
CA LYS A 48 12.65 16.86 14.31
C LYS A 48 13.43 17.22 15.58
N ASP A 49 14.76 17.27 15.48
CA ASP A 49 15.62 17.84 16.51
C ASP A 49 15.47 19.37 16.50
N LYS A 50 15.50 20.02 17.67
CA LYS A 50 15.34 21.49 17.81
C LYS A 50 16.25 22.33 16.90
N ASN A 51 17.42 21.80 16.52
CA ASN A 51 18.46 22.51 15.76
C ASN A 51 18.92 21.77 14.48
N LYS A 52 18.24 20.70 14.03
CA LYS A 52 18.64 19.96 12.82
C LYS A 52 17.50 19.83 11.82
N LYS A 53 17.86 19.36 10.63
CA LYS A 53 16.94 19.03 9.54
C LYS A 53 16.03 17.86 9.94
N LEU A 54 14.83 17.84 9.36
CA LEU A 54 13.87 16.75 9.49
C LEU A 54 14.54 15.42 9.12
N ASN A 55 14.43 14.42 9.99
CA ASN A 55 14.86 13.06 9.73
C ASN A 55 13.62 12.17 9.52
N LEU A 56 13.67 11.29 8.52
CA LEU A 56 12.62 10.31 8.29
C LEU A 56 13.12 8.93 8.71
N LYS A 57 12.26 8.16 9.37
CA LYS A 57 12.56 6.84 9.87
C LYS A 57 11.42 5.87 9.57
N ASN A 58 11.70 4.82 8.81
CA ASN A 58 10.76 3.74 8.59
C ASN A 58 10.85 2.75 9.76
N MET A 59 9.75 2.48 10.48
CA MET A 59 9.79 1.67 11.72
C MET A 59 10.31 0.23 11.56
N ILE A 60 10.34 -0.31 10.34
CA ILE A 60 10.73 -1.72 10.08
C ILE A 60 12.25 -1.86 9.86
N MET A 61 13.01 -0.76 9.83
CA MET A 61 14.46 -0.81 9.63
C MET A 61 15.23 -0.60 10.95
N ASN A 62 16.12 -1.54 11.26
CA ASN A 62 17.08 -1.46 12.37
C ASN A 62 18.26 -0.53 12.04
N SER A 63 18.01 0.58 11.35
CA SER A 63 19.05 1.55 11.00
C SER A 63 19.01 2.70 12.01
N ASN A 64 20.20 3.11 12.48
CA ASN A 64 20.39 4.33 13.27
C ASN A 64 20.72 5.53 12.38
N GLU A 65 20.57 5.40 11.05
CA GLU A 65 20.99 6.38 10.06
C GLU A 65 19.79 7.16 9.50
N HIS A 66 20.09 8.30 8.89
CA HIS A 66 19.11 9.15 8.21
C HIS A 66 18.53 8.42 6.99
N GLU A 67 17.21 8.31 6.88
CA GLU A 67 16.57 7.65 5.74
C GLU A 67 15.92 8.66 4.79
N ASP A 68 16.45 8.74 3.56
CA ASP A 68 15.94 9.65 2.52
C ASP A 68 14.83 9.03 1.65
N HIS A 69 14.13 8.01 2.15
CA HIS A 69 13.20 7.23 1.34
C HIS A 69 11.99 6.73 2.14
N LEU A 70 10.84 6.64 1.46
CA LEU A 70 9.70 5.87 1.93
C LEU A 70 9.83 4.44 1.45
N LYS A 71 9.21 3.48 2.14
CA LYS A 71 9.10 2.11 1.65
C LYS A 71 7.68 1.80 1.21
N LEU A 72 7.49 1.68 -0.11
CA LEU A 72 6.24 1.25 -0.71
C LEU A 72 6.19 -0.27 -0.69
N TYR A 73 5.18 -0.84 -0.04
CA TYR A 73 4.97 -2.26 0.06
C TYR A 73 3.84 -2.73 -0.84
N ASN A 74 3.96 -3.95 -1.33
CA ASN A 74 2.83 -4.68 -1.88
C ASN A 74 2.33 -5.70 -0.85
N LEU A 75 1.29 -5.31 -0.12
CA LEU A 75 0.64 -6.10 0.92
C LEU A 75 -0.34 -7.14 0.34
N GLY A 76 -0.62 -7.04 -0.97
CA GLY A 76 -1.50 -7.97 -1.69
C GLY A 76 -0.80 -9.27 -2.06
N GLY A 77 -1.57 -10.24 -2.57
CA GLY A 77 -1.06 -11.54 -3.00
C GLY A 77 -0.41 -11.54 -4.38
N GLY A 78 -0.78 -10.60 -5.26
CA GLY A 78 -0.27 -10.56 -6.64
C GLY A 78 0.79 -9.50 -6.89
N ALA A 79 1.38 -9.52 -8.09
CA ALA A 79 2.36 -8.52 -8.53
C ALA A 79 1.69 -7.31 -9.22
N ALA A 80 2.15 -6.11 -8.88
CA ALA A 80 1.83 -4.89 -9.61
C ALA A 80 2.89 -4.64 -10.70
N LYS A 81 2.48 -4.23 -11.90
CA LYS A 81 3.36 -3.94 -13.04
C LYS A 81 3.14 -2.52 -13.54
N LYS A 82 4.16 -1.94 -14.19
CA LYS A 82 4.12 -0.59 -14.79
C LYS A 82 3.58 0.44 -13.79
N ILE A 83 4.21 0.47 -12.62
CA ILE A 83 3.78 1.31 -11.51
C ILE A 83 4.35 2.71 -11.75
N THR A 84 3.47 3.69 -11.76
CA THR A 84 3.80 5.12 -11.74
C THR A 84 3.45 5.65 -10.37
N ILE A 85 4.42 6.27 -9.71
CA ILE A 85 4.30 6.85 -8.37
C ILE A 85 4.48 8.35 -8.52
N GLU A 86 3.42 9.11 -8.25
CA GLU A 86 3.42 10.57 -8.32
C GLU A 86 3.23 11.12 -6.92
N ILE A 87 4.19 11.92 -6.45
CA ILE A 87 4.08 12.69 -5.22
C ILE A 87 3.57 14.07 -5.60
N LEU A 88 2.45 14.44 -5.00
CA LEU A 88 1.63 15.61 -5.31
C LEU A 88 1.65 16.58 -4.13
N LEU A 89 1.58 17.88 -4.42
CA LEU A 89 1.13 18.91 -3.48
C LEU A 89 -0.28 19.34 -3.89
N GLY A 90 -1.21 19.33 -2.95
CA GLY A 90 -2.62 19.51 -3.20
C GLY A 90 -3.14 18.44 -4.15
N GLU A 91 -4.12 18.81 -4.95
CA GLU A 91 -4.80 17.84 -5.81
C GLU A 91 -3.97 17.43 -7.04
N ASN A 92 -3.20 18.36 -7.62
CA ASN A 92 -2.68 18.18 -8.99
C ASN A 92 -1.21 18.55 -9.20
N LYS A 93 -0.52 19.15 -8.22
CA LYS A 93 0.85 19.62 -8.46
C LYS A 93 1.86 18.51 -8.21
N VAL A 94 2.27 17.81 -9.27
CA VAL A 94 3.32 16.78 -9.20
C VAL A 94 4.67 17.42 -8.87
N ILE A 95 5.24 17.04 -7.71
CA ILE A 95 6.57 17.48 -7.27
C ILE A 95 7.64 16.41 -7.47
N GLN A 96 7.22 15.15 -7.68
CA GLN A 96 8.12 14.05 -7.99
C GLN A 96 7.36 12.91 -8.67
N THR A 97 7.96 12.34 -9.72
CA THR A 97 7.46 11.12 -10.39
C THR A 97 8.52 10.03 -10.35
N LYS A 98 8.10 8.79 -10.11
CA LYS A 98 8.94 7.60 -10.16
C LYS A 98 8.24 6.49 -10.94
N TYR A 99 9.04 5.66 -11.59
CA TYR A 99 8.58 4.55 -12.41
C TYR A 99 9.18 3.26 -11.89
N VAL A 100 8.33 2.27 -11.60
CA VAL A 100 8.75 0.94 -11.14
C VAL A 100 8.18 -0.08 -12.10
N SER A 101 9.05 -0.94 -12.65
CA SER A 101 8.65 -1.93 -13.65
C SER A 101 7.71 -2.98 -13.07
N MET A 102 8.02 -3.50 -11.88
CA MET A 102 7.25 -4.51 -11.18
C MET A 102 7.53 -4.47 -9.67
N LEU A 103 6.48 -4.70 -8.87
CA LEU A 103 6.61 -4.94 -7.43
C LEU A 103 5.91 -6.26 -7.08
N PRO A 104 6.67 -7.33 -6.74
CA PRO A 104 6.11 -8.62 -6.35
C PRO A 104 5.32 -8.54 -5.04
N SER A 105 4.56 -9.59 -4.74
CA SER A 105 3.82 -9.71 -3.48
C SER A 105 4.77 -9.80 -2.28
N LYS A 106 4.41 -9.16 -1.17
CA LYS A 106 5.19 -9.11 0.09
C LYS A 106 6.58 -8.49 -0.02
N GLU A 107 6.88 -7.87 -1.16
CA GLU A 107 8.12 -7.14 -1.38
C GLU A 107 7.92 -5.63 -1.18
N GLY A 108 9.03 -4.93 -0.93
CA GLY A 108 9.05 -3.49 -0.75
C GLY A 108 9.97 -2.79 -1.75
N TYR A 109 9.55 -1.64 -2.24
CA TYR A 109 10.35 -0.72 -3.03
C TYR A 109 10.75 0.48 -2.18
N MET A 110 12.05 0.75 -2.11
CA MET A 110 12.57 2.00 -1.54
C MET A 110 12.28 3.12 -2.54
N LEU A 111 11.46 4.08 -2.12
CA LEU A 111 11.05 5.26 -2.86
C LEU A 111 11.86 6.46 -2.37
N PRO A 112 12.98 6.82 -3.02
CA PRO A 112 13.79 7.95 -2.59
C PRO A 112 13.02 9.25 -2.74
N LEU A 113 13.06 10.11 -1.74
CA LEU A 113 12.41 11.41 -1.73
C LEU A 113 13.40 12.49 -2.11
N ASN A 114 12.97 13.45 -2.93
CA ASN A 114 13.77 14.61 -3.24
C ASN A 114 13.65 15.68 -2.14
N LYS A 115 14.54 16.67 -2.19
CA LYS A 115 14.55 17.78 -1.24
C LYS A 115 13.21 18.54 -1.18
N LYS A 116 12.48 18.68 -2.30
CA LYS A 116 11.20 19.41 -2.31
C LYS A 116 10.14 18.72 -1.46
N VAL A 117 10.12 17.38 -1.46
CA VAL A 117 9.24 16.58 -0.60
C VAL A 117 9.60 16.79 0.86
N PHE A 118 10.90 16.72 1.20
CA PHE A 118 11.37 16.97 2.56
C PHE A 118 11.06 18.38 3.05
N ASP A 119 11.29 19.38 2.22
CA ASP A 119 11.00 20.78 2.53
C ASP A 119 9.50 20.99 2.79
N GLU A 120 8.63 20.25 2.09
CA GLU A 120 7.19 20.30 2.37
C GLU A 120 6.83 19.67 3.71
N LEU A 121 7.31 18.46 3.98
CA LEU A 121 7.05 17.78 5.26
C LEU A 121 7.49 18.65 6.44
N ASP A 122 8.64 19.31 6.32
CA ASP A 122 9.13 20.21 7.37
C ASP A 122 8.24 21.44 7.54
N LYS A 123 7.75 22.05 6.45
CA LYS A 123 6.81 23.19 6.51
C LYS A 123 5.49 22.80 7.17
N THR A 124 4.92 21.64 6.81
CA THR A 124 3.67 21.16 7.41
C THR A 124 3.81 21.01 8.92
N ILE A 125 4.94 20.47 9.38
CA ILE A 125 5.26 20.35 10.80
C ILE A 125 5.41 21.72 11.47
N GLN A 126 6.10 22.68 10.83
CA GLN A 126 6.25 24.04 11.37
C GLN A 126 4.91 24.77 11.51
N ASN A 127 3.93 24.46 10.65
CA ASN A 127 2.59 25.04 10.65
C ASN A 127 1.61 24.28 11.57
N ASN A 128 2.10 23.63 12.63
CA ASN A 128 1.34 22.90 13.66
C ASN A 128 0.64 21.60 13.20
N GLY A 129 1.17 20.89 12.19
CA GLY A 129 0.83 19.48 11.96
C GLY A 129 -0.63 19.22 11.55
N TYR A 130 -1.21 20.11 10.74
CA TYR A 130 -2.49 19.84 10.08
C TYR A 130 -2.32 18.92 8.86
N GLU A 131 -3.43 18.51 8.24
CA GLU A 131 -3.48 17.68 7.03
C GLU A 131 -2.36 18.08 6.06
N SER A 132 -1.44 17.15 5.81
CA SER A 132 -0.35 17.40 4.88
C SER A 132 -0.94 17.61 3.48
N ASP A 133 -0.50 18.65 2.80
CA ASP A 133 -0.85 18.87 1.40
C ASP A 133 -0.15 17.83 0.49
N LEU A 134 0.66 16.93 1.06
CA LEU A 134 1.36 15.88 0.36
C LEU A 134 0.43 14.68 0.06
N ASN A 135 0.21 14.40 -1.21
CA ASN A 135 -0.52 13.21 -1.67
C ASN A 135 0.39 12.30 -2.49
N ILE A 136 0.09 11.00 -2.54
CA ILE A 136 0.75 10.03 -3.41
C ILE A 136 -0.30 9.37 -4.30
N LYS A 137 -0.18 9.58 -5.61
CA LYS A 137 -0.96 8.88 -6.61
C LYS A 137 -0.17 7.68 -7.14
N LEU A 138 -0.77 6.51 -7.05
CA LEU A 138 -0.23 5.25 -7.54
C LEU A 138 -1.08 4.80 -8.72
N THR A 139 -0.44 4.64 -9.88
CA THR A 139 -1.07 4.06 -11.07
C THR A 139 -0.35 2.77 -11.42
N TYR A 140 -1.04 1.65 -11.49
CA TYR A 140 -0.40 0.36 -11.80
C TYR A 140 -1.33 -0.60 -12.54
N TYR A 141 -0.74 -1.63 -13.13
CA TYR A 141 -1.46 -2.71 -13.80
C TYR A 141 -1.43 -3.98 -12.97
N HIS A 142 -2.59 -4.61 -12.83
CA HIS A 142 -2.70 -5.94 -12.25
C HIS A 142 -2.12 -6.98 -13.21
N ASN A 143 -1.26 -7.89 -12.74
CA ASN A 143 -0.59 -8.86 -13.61
C ASN A 143 -1.56 -9.79 -14.37
N VAL A 144 -2.59 -10.30 -13.69
CA VAL A 144 -3.61 -11.19 -14.31
C VAL A 144 -4.70 -10.43 -15.08
N SER A 145 -5.44 -9.52 -14.43
CA SER A 145 -6.58 -8.84 -15.09
C SER A 145 -6.15 -7.84 -16.17
N ARG A 146 -4.88 -7.42 -16.17
CA ARG A 146 -4.32 -6.37 -17.04
C ARG A 146 -5.07 -5.04 -16.98
N LYS A 147 -5.94 -4.85 -15.99
CA LYS A 147 -6.65 -3.59 -15.76
C LYS A 147 -5.70 -2.61 -15.07
N GLN A 148 -5.82 -1.36 -15.46
CA GLN A 148 -5.18 -0.25 -14.77
C GLN A 148 -5.97 0.07 -13.50
N HIS A 149 -5.24 0.30 -12.43
CA HIS A 149 -5.76 0.73 -11.15
C HIS A 149 -5.07 2.04 -10.78
N GLU A 150 -5.87 2.94 -10.21
CA GLU A 150 -5.40 4.20 -9.64
C GLU A 150 -5.77 4.22 -8.16
N VAL A 151 -4.82 4.62 -7.33
CA VAL A 151 -5.00 4.78 -5.89
C VAL A 151 -4.44 6.14 -5.50
N LEU A 152 -5.27 6.98 -4.90
CA LEU A 152 -4.83 8.23 -4.30
C LEU A 152 -4.69 8.05 -2.79
N LEU A 153 -3.50 8.31 -2.29
CA LEU A 153 -3.15 8.24 -0.88
C LEU A 153 -2.91 9.66 -0.35
N ARG A 154 -3.71 10.09 0.62
CA ARG A 154 -3.54 11.38 1.29
C ARG A 154 -2.60 11.26 2.46
N GLY A 155 -1.60 12.13 2.51
CA GLY A 155 -0.67 12.25 3.62
C GLY A 155 -1.35 12.92 4.80
N ASN A 156 -1.27 12.31 5.98
CA ASN A 156 -1.59 12.96 7.25
C ASN A 156 -0.36 12.97 8.16
N ILE A 157 -0.14 14.06 8.88
CA ILE A 157 0.96 14.18 9.84
C ILE A 157 0.37 14.48 11.20
N ASP A 158 0.53 13.56 12.14
CA ASP A 158 0.07 13.73 13.51
C ASP A 158 1.25 13.84 14.47
N SER A 159 1.11 14.63 15.53
CA SER A 159 2.10 14.69 16.60
C SER A 159 2.06 13.38 17.40
N PHE A 160 3.14 12.61 17.36
CA PHE A 160 3.23 11.33 18.06
C PHE A 160 3.74 11.49 19.50
N ASN A 161 4.89 12.14 19.68
CA ASN A 161 5.46 12.40 21.01
C ASN A 161 6.45 13.58 20.99
N THR A 162 6.63 14.25 22.13
CA THR A 162 7.62 15.33 22.28
C THR A 162 8.53 15.05 23.47
N TYR A 163 9.83 15.09 23.21
CA TYR A 163 10.90 14.97 24.20
C TYR A 163 11.60 16.33 24.36
N GLU A 164 12.44 16.48 25.39
CA GLU A 164 13.14 17.74 25.66
C GLU A 164 13.95 18.29 24.47
N ASN A 165 14.53 17.40 23.66
CA ASN A 165 15.43 17.77 22.56
C ASN A 165 14.89 17.47 21.16
N LYS A 166 13.79 16.71 21.05
CA LYS A 166 13.23 16.29 19.77
C LYS A 166 11.73 16.09 19.82
N SER A 167 11.07 16.37 18.70
CA SER A 167 9.66 16.04 18.48
C SER A 167 9.56 14.93 17.44
N ILE A 168 8.65 13.98 17.69
CA ILE A 168 8.35 12.86 16.80
C ILE A 168 6.94 13.05 16.26
N TYR A 169 6.82 12.96 14.94
CA TYR A 169 5.56 13.00 14.22
C TYR A 169 5.37 11.68 13.48
N GLU A 170 4.12 11.32 13.23
CA GLU A 170 3.76 10.17 12.44
C GLU A 170 3.23 10.62 11.08
N LEU A 171 3.85 10.14 10.00
CA LEU A 171 3.37 10.33 8.64
C LEU A 171 2.58 9.09 8.22
N GLN A 172 1.29 9.29 7.94
CA GLN A 172 0.38 8.25 7.49
C GLN A 172 -0.11 8.55 6.07
N PHE A 173 -0.41 7.49 5.33
CA PHE A 173 -1.00 7.59 4.00
C PHE A 173 -2.33 6.86 3.98
N ILE A 174 -3.42 7.61 3.82
CA ILE A 174 -4.79 7.08 3.86
C ILE A 174 -5.38 7.12 2.46
N GLN A 175 -5.97 6.01 2.02
CA GLN A 175 -6.64 5.96 0.72
C GLN A 175 -7.87 6.88 0.71
N VAL A 176 -7.92 7.78 -0.27
CA VAL A 176 -9.10 8.59 -0.56
C VAL A 176 -9.97 7.79 -1.54
N ASN A 177 -11.24 7.59 -1.20
CA ASN A 177 -12.21 6.86 -2.02
C ASN A 177 -12.82 7.76 -3.10
#